data_AF-A0A2E8T513-F1
#
_entry.id   AF-A0A2E8T513-F1
#
_cell.length_a   1.000
_cell.length_b   1.000
_cell.length_c   1.000
_cell.angle_alpha   90.00
_cell.angle_beta   90.00
_cell.angle_gamma   90.00
#
_symmetry.space_group_name_H-M   'P 1'
#
loop_
_entity.id
_entity.type
_entity.pdbx_description
1 polymer ?
#
loop_
_entity_poly.entity_id
_entity_poly.type
_entity_poly.pdbx_seq_one_letter_code
_entity_poly.pdbx_strand_id
1 'polypeptide(L)'
;MKQSFHRIFSIMRKKRTLLFSLKLAISIPLTWWVLSRVNIGDSAEKIENLDLSWGIPALICFLFIILIGGLRWYIFYRALSRTVSLDFLMKINFSATFLGQVLPAGIGSDAAKIWFLSRKERKLSVCISSVILDRLIGLASLLILIAIFIPISFTYISNEDAKYAIIIALVCGGLGFVFLLFLACLPNLFKNLKIIASIANHINFARKEGLSIKPVFFSLLLSFFLHLMAVLVVKFLANSIGLEIDFILCLALIPTVMLIATLPISLAGWGIREGAMVTAFSYVDIIPSEALALSVLFGLLTIIASTPGAITWILQTKLLKRNAN
;
A
#
# COMPACT_ATOMS: atom_id res chain seq x y z
N MET A 1 -10.40 20.44 34.63
CA MET A 1 -10.48 19.26 33.73
C MET A 1 -10.71 19.59 32.24
N LYS A 2 -11.64 20.49 31.88
CA LYS A 2 -11.92 20.90 30.46
C LYS A 2 -10.75 21.58 29.72
N GLN A 3 -9.93 22.40 30.39
CA GLN A 3 -8.78 23.10 29.75
C GLN A 3 -7.62 22.17 29.32
N SER A 4 -7.40 21.07 30.05
CA SER A 4 -6.38 20.05 29.72
C SER A 4 -6.73 19.29 28.44
N PHE A 5 -8.01 18.90 28.28
CA PHE A 5 -8.51 18.24 27.08
C PHE A 5 -8.42 19.12 25.83
N HIS A 6 -8.69 20.42 25.94
CA HIS A 6 -8.62 21.35 24.81
C HIS A 6 -7.17 21.58 24.33
N ARG A 7 -6.19 21.62 25.25
CA ARG A 7 -4.75 21.68 24.92
C ARG A 7 -4.27 20.40 24.24
N ILE A 8 -4.68 19.23 24.70
CA ILE A 8 -4.30 17.95 24.08
C ILE A 8 -4.87 17.86 22.66
N PHE A 9 -6.15 18.23 22.47
CA PHE A 9 -6.77 18.23 21.15
C PHE A 9 -6.14 19.24 20.17
N SER A 10 -5.74 20.43 20.65
CA SER A 10 -5.07 21.42 19.78
C SER A 10 -3.65 21.00 19.40
N ILE A 11 -2.91 20.35 20.30
CA ILE A 11 -1.58 19.77 20.02
C ILE A 11 -1.69 18.61 19.03
N MET A 12 -2.66 17.71 19.19
CA MET A 12 -2.91 16.63 18.23
C MET A 12 -3.34 17.17 16.85
N ARG A 13 -4.17 18.23 16.82
CA ARG A 13 -4.57 18.90 15.59
C ARG A 13 -3.37 19.56 14.90
N LYS A 14 -2.56 20.35 15.61
CA LYS A 14 -1.33 20.97 15.06
C LYS A 14 -0.33 19.94 14.51
N LYS A 15 -0.08 18.84 15.24
CA LYS A 15 0.81 17.77 14.76
C LYS A 15 0.25 17.08 13.51
N ARG A 16 -1.06 16.88 13.44
CA ARG A 16 -1.74 16.32 12.26
C ARG A 16 -1.67 17.26 11.06
N THR A 17 -1.87 18.57 11.26
CA THR A 17 -1.74 19.58 10.21
C THR A 17 -0.30 19.69 9.75
N LEU A 18 0.67 19.68 10.66
CA LEU A 18 2.11 19.70 10.33
C LEU A 18 2.51 18.47 9.51
N LEU A 19 2.13 17.26 9.92
CA LEU A 19 2.40 16.04 9.16
C LEU A 19 1.74 16.04 7.78
N PHE A 20 0.52 16.60 7.68
CA PHE A 20 -0.16 16.75 6.39
C PHE A 20 0.54 17.79 5.50
N SER A 21 0.92 18.94 6.03
CA SER A 21 1.69 19.97 5.34
C SER A 21 3.06 19.47 4.90
N LEU A 22 3.74 18.66 5.71
CA LEU A 22 5.04 18.07 5.36
C LEU A 22 4.90 17.06 4.21
N LYS A 23 3.83 16.26 4.20
CA LYS A 23 3.52 15.37 3.07
C LYS A 23 3.24 16.15 1.79
N LEU A 24 2.45 17.23 1.87
CA LEU A 24 2.22 18.12 0.73
C LEU A 24 3.53 18.78 0.25
N ALA A 25 4.39 19.20 1.18
CA ALA A 25 5.69 19.79 0.87
C ALA A 25 6.67 18.81 0.21
N ILE A 26 6.45 17.50 0.33
CA ILE A 26 7.24 16.48 -0.39
C ILE A 26 6.54 16.13 -1.71
N SER A 27 5.23 15.84 -1.68
CA SER A 27 4.47 15.44 -2.87
C SER A 27 4.43 16.53 -3.93
N ILE A 28 4.25 17.81 -3.59
CA ILE A 28 4.14 18.90 -4.56
C ILE A 28 5.45 19.09 -5.34
N PRO A 29 6.63 19.23 -4.71
CA PRO A 29 7.89 19.33 -5.45
C PRO A 29 8.23 18.07 -6.25
N LEU A 30 7.94 16.87 -5.72
CA LEU A 30 8.20 15.63 -6.48
C LEU A 30 7.32 15.55 -7.72
N THR A 31 6.02 15.88 -7.57
CA THR A 31 5.08 15.90 -8.70
C THR A 31 5.49 16.97 -9.70
N TRP A 32 5.85 18.18 -9.24
CA TRP A 32 6.36 19.23 -10.11
C TRP A 32 7.64 18.80 -10.83
N TRP A 33 8.59 18.19 -10.12
CA TRP A 33 9.81 17.68 -10.72
C TRP A 33 9.53 16.66 -11.83
N VAL A 34 8.64 15.70 -11.59
CA VAL A 34 8.22 14.73 -12.63
C VAL A 34 7.57 15.46 -13.81
N LEU A 35 6.58 16.32 -13.56
CA LEU A 35 5.88 17.05 -14.61
C LEU A 35 6.80 18.01 -15.40
N SER A 36 7.87 18.50 -14.78
CA SER A 36 8.88 19.34 -15.45
C SER A 36 9.82 18.57 -16.38
N ARG A 37 9.88 17.24 -16.24
CA ARG A 37 10.76 16.34 -16.99
C ARG A 37 10.03 15.58 -18.09
N VAL A 38 8.72 15.72 -18.19
CA VAL A 38 7.86 14.92 -19.06
C VAL A 38 7.00 15.83 -19.92
N ASN A 39 6.90 15.50 -21.21
CA ASN A 39 5.90 16.13 -22.07
C ASN A 39 4.52 15.55 -21.74
N ILE A 40 3.70 16.34 -21.06
CA ILE A 40 2.34 15.95 -20.63
C ILE A 40 1.45 15.65 -21.85
N GLY A 41 1.67 16.34 -22.97
CA GLY A 41 0.93 16.11 -24.21
C GLY A 41 1.08 14.67 -24.71
N ASP A 42 2.32 14.19 -24.77
CA ASP A 42 2.64 12.83 -25.22
C ASP A 42 2.05 11.77 -24.27
N SER A 43 2.09 12.02 -22.95
CA SER A 43 1.44 11.13 -21.97
C SER A 43 -0.09 11.11 -22.12
N ALA A 44 -0.71 12.26 -22.41
CA ALA A 44 -2.15 12.36 -22.61
C ALA A 44 -2.57 11.65 -23.90
N GLU A 45 -1.84 11.83 -25.00
CA GLU A 45 -2.10 11.18 -26.28
C GLU A 45 -2.06 9.63 -26.17
N LYS A 46 -1.12 9.09 -25.39
CA LYS A 46 -1.05 7.65 -25.10
C LYS A 46 -2.28 7.14 -24.34
N ILE A 47 -2.83 7.95 -23.44
CA ILE A 47 -4.04 7.61 -22.68
C ILE A 47 -5.30 7.76 -23.55
N GLU A 48 -5.36 8.77 -24.41
CA GLU A 48 -6.48 8.98 -25.33
C GLU A 48 -6.63 7.83 -26.33
N ASN A 49 -5.51 7.26 -26.78
CA ASN A 49 -5.46 6.16 -27.73
C ASN A 49 -5.35 4.78 -27.06
N LEU A 50 -5.74 4.65 -25.78
CA LEU A 50 -5.58 3.39 -25.07
C LEU A 50 -6.50 2.28 -25.62
N ASP A 51 -5.96 1.08 -25.74
CA ASP A 51 -6.71 -0.12 -26.10
C ASP A 51 -7.41 -0.71 -24.86
N LEU A 52 -8.74 -0.55 -24.82
CA LEU A 52 -9.58 -1.04 -23.73
C LEU A 52 -9.56 -2.57 -23.59
N SER A 53 -9.17 -3.32 -24.64
CA SER A 53 -9.07 -4.78 -24.58
C SER A 53 -8.09 -5.25 -23.50
N TRP A 54 -7.02 -4.48 -23.25
CA TRP A 54 -6.05 -4.69 -22.18
C TRP A 54 -6.45 -4.04 -20.85
N GLY A 55 -7.30 -3.01 -20.88
CA GLY A 55 -7.84 -2.38 -19.68
C GLY A 55 -8.75 -3.31 -18.86
N ILE A 56 -9.55 -4.15 -19.53
CA ILE A 56 -10.44 -5.12 -18.88
C ILE A 56 -9.68 -6.17 -18.03
N PRO A 57 -8.68 -6.92 -18.56
CA PRO A 57 -7.92 -7.86 -17.75
C PRO A 57 -7.13 -7.15 -16.64
N ALA A 58 -6.65 -5.92 -16.84
CA ALA A 58 -6.05 -5.12 -15.78
C ALA A 58 -7.05 -4.86 -14.64
N LEU A 59 -8.29 -4.44 -14.96
CA LEU A 59 -9.34 -4.20 -13.99
C LEU A 59 -9.71 -5.47 -13.21
N ILE A 60 -9.91 -6.59 -13.91
CA ILE A 60 -10.21 -7.88 -13.30
C ILE A 60 -9.10 -8.30 -12.35
N CYS A 61 -7.84 -8.21 -12.80
CA CYS A 61 -6.67 -8.52 -11.98
C CYS A 61 -6.61 -7.64 -10.73
N PHE A 62 -6.90 -6.34 -10.85
CA PHE A 62 -6.95 -5.43 -9.71
C PHE A 62 -8.10 -5.74 -8.73
N LEU A 63 -9.28 -6.12 -9.24
CA LEU A 63 -10.38 -6.57 -8.38
C LEU A 63 -9.99 -7.83 -7.58
N PHE A 64 -9.27 -8.77 -8.20
CA PHE A 64 -8.70 -9.92 -7.49
C PHE A 64 -7.69 -9.50 -6.42
N ILE A 65 -6.85 -8.48 -6.67
CA ILE A 65 -5.95 -7.92 -5.65
C ILE A 65 -6.75 -7.45 -4.43
N ILE A 66 -7.85 -6.71 -4.64
CA ILE A 66 -8.70 -6.24 -3.54
C ILE A 66 -9.33 -7.44 -2.81
N LEU A 67 -9.88 -8.41 -3.54
CA LEU A 67 -10.53 -9.58 -2.95
C LEU A 67 -9.56 -10.41 -2.10
N ILE A 68 -8.42 -10.77 -2.68
CA ILE A 68 -7.41 -11.60 -2.02
C ILE A 68 -6.75 -10.84 -0.86
N GLY A 69 -6.55 -9.53 -0.99
CA GLY A 69 -6.11 -8.69 0.13
C GLY A 69 -7.08 -8.73 1.32
N GLY A 70 -8.39 -8.77 1.05
CA GLY A 70 -9.41 -8.97 2.09
C GLY A 70 -9.36 -10.36 2.72
N LEU A 71 -9.19 -11.42 1.92
CA LEU A 71 -9.00 -12.79 2.42
C LEU A 71 -7.74 -12.93 3.28
N ARG A 72 -6.63 -12.33 2.83
CA ARG A 72 -5.36 -12.32 3.57
C ARG A 72 -5.52 -11.63 4.92
N TRP A 73 -6.16 -10.46 4.96
CA TRP A 73 -6.42 -9.77 6.22
C TRP A 73 -7.35 -10.58 7.14
N TYR A 74 -8.37 -11.24 6.57
CA TYR A 74 -9.27 -12.13 7.30
C TYR A 74 -8.53 -13.29 7.99
N ILE A 75 -7.48 -13.85 7.40
CA ILE A 75 -6.65 -14.90 8.03
C ILE A 75 -6.07 -14.40 9.36
N PHE A 76 -5.49 -13.20 9.40
CA PHE A 76 -4.96 -12.63 10.65
C PHE A 76 -6.06 -12.27 11.64
N TYR A 77 -7.17 -11.71 11.16
CA TYR A 77 -8.30 -11.44 12.02
C TYR A 77 -8.79 -12.72 12.71
N ARG A 78 -8.99 -13.80 11.94
CA ARG A 78 -9.44 -15.12 12.42
C ARG A 78 -8.49 -15.80 13.38
N ALA A 79 -7.20 -15.48 13.30
CA ALA A 79 -6.19 -15.95 14.24
C ALA A 79 -6.29 -15.23 15.60
N LEU A 80 -6.86 -14.03 15.66
CA LEU A 80 -6.96 -13.20 16.87
C LEU A 80 -8.38 -13.13 17.46
N SER A 81 -9.41 -13.31 16.64
CA SER A 81 -10.82 -13.27 17.03
C SER A 81 -11.71 -13.99 16.02
N ARG A 82 -12.92 -14.39 16.43
CA ARG A 82 -13.91 -15.04 15.56
C ARG A 82 -15.28 -14.38 15.59
N THR A 83 -15.37 -13.16 16.11
CA THR A 83 -16.64 -12.44 16.35
C THR A 83 -17.28 -11.86 15.09
N VAL A 84 -16.54 -11.76 13.98
CA VAL A 84 -16.97 -11.09 12.75
C VAL A 84 -16.79 -12.00 11.53
N SER A 85 -17.75 -11.94 10.60
CA SER A 85 -17.77 -12.75 9.38
C SER A 85 -16.83 -12.24 8.29
N LEU A 86 -16.46 -13.12 7.35
CA LEU A 86 -15.66 -12.76 6.17
C LEU A 86 -16.35 -11.66 5.35
N ASP A 87 -17.64 -11.80 5.06
CA ASP A 87 -18.43 -10.81 4.28
C ASP A 87 -18.28 -9.39 4.85
N PHE A 88 -18.36 -9.24 6.16
CA PHE A 88 -18.22 -7.94 6.80
C PHE A 88 -16.79 -7.39 6.62
N LEU A 89 -15.75 -8.22 6.80
CA LEU A 89 -14.36 -7.80 6.59
C LEU A 89 -14.08 -7.47 5.12
N MET A 90 -14.68 -8.19 4.17
CA MET A 90 -14.56 -7.90 2.74
C MET A 90 -15.16 -6.54 2.40
N LYS A 91 -16.38 -6.24 2.90
CA LYS A 91 -17.00 -4.93 2.73
C LYS A 91 -16.13 -3.82 3.33
N ILE A 92 -15.53 -4.04 4.51
CA ILE A 92 -14.57 -3.10 5.10
C ILE A 92 -13.35 -2.95 4.18
N ASN A 93 -12.80 -4.03 3.64
CA ASN A 93 -11.62 -3.98 2.79
C ASN A 93 -11.88 -3.17 1.52
N PHE A 94 -13.00 -3.37 0.84
CA PHE A 94 -13.40 -2.54 -0.30
C PHE A 94 -13.57 -1.06 0.10
N SER A 95 -14.31 -0.79 1.18
CA SER A 95 -14.51 0.57 1.70
C SER A 95 -13.18 1.26 2.04
N ALA A 96 -12.27 0.54 2.70
CA ALA A 96 -10.96 1.03 3.10
C ALA A 96 -10.04 1.30 1.91
N THR A 97 -10.08 0.45 0.87
CA THR A 97 -9.33 0.67 -0.38
C THR A 97 -9.82 1.92 -1.10
N PHE A 98 -11.14 2.11 -1.17
CA PHE A 98 -11.75 3.31 -1.77
C PHE A 98 -11.37 4.59 -1.01
N LEU A 99 -11.58 4.60 0.31
CA LEU A 99 -11.19 5.73 1.16
C LEU A 99 -9.67 5.98 1.11
N GLY A 100 -8.88 4.93 0.93
CA GLY A 100 -7.44 5.01 0.76
C GLY A 100 -6.98 5.84 -0.45
N GLN A 101 -7.84 6.05 -1.46
CA GLN A 101 -7.52 6.89 -2.63
C GLN A 101 -7.51 8.39 -2.31
N VAL A 102 -8.19 8.79 -1.23
CA VAL A 102 -8.29 10.20 -0.82
C VAL A 102 -7.52 10.47 0.48
N LEU A 103 -7.24 9.42 1.26
CA LEU A 103 -6.51 9.51 2.51
C LEU A 103 -4.98 9.40 2.31
N PRO A 104 -4.17 9.85 3.29
CA PRO A 104 -2.72 9.73 3.21
C PRO A 104 -2.26 8.28 2.99
N ALA A 105 -1.26 8.10 2.13
CA ALA A 105 -0.77 6.79 1.70
C ALA A 105 -0.40 5.89 2.88
N GLY A 106 -0.74 4.61 2.77
CA GLY A 106 -0.49 3.56 3.77
C GLY A 106 -1.40 3.65 5.01
N ILE A 107 -1.52 4.82 5.61
CA ILE A 107 -2.20 5.01 6.92
C ILE A 107 -3.72 5.13 6.77
N GLY A 108 -4.18 5.72 5.67
CA GLY A 108 -5.60 6.01 5.45
C GLY A 108 -6.50 4.78 5.42
N SER A 109 -6.17 3.83 4.55
CA SER A 109 -6.93 2.58 4.41
C SER A 109 -6.88 1.74 5.69
N ASP A 110 -5.74 1.70 6.38
CA ASP A 110 -5.59 0.98 7.65
C ASP A 110 -6.43 1.59 8.77
N ALA A 111 -6.42 2.92 8.89
CA ALA A 111 -7.25 3.63 9.85
C ALA A 111 -8.74 3.36 9.57
N ALA A 112 -9.16 3.32 8.31
CA ALA A 112 -10.51 2.94 7.94
C ALA A 112 -10.83 1.49 8.36
N LYS A 113 -9.95 0.52 8.07
CA LYS A 113 -10.10 -0.88 8.51
C LYS A 113 -10.32 -0.99 10.02
N ILE A 114 -9.45 -0.35 10.81
CA ILE A 114 -9.53 -0.33 12.27
C ILE A 114 -10.83 0.32 12.74
N TRP A 115 -11.20 1.47 12.15
CA TRP A 115 -12.39 2.22 12.52
C TRP A 115 -13.67 1.41 12.32
N PHE A 116 -13.88 0.84 11.13
CA PHE A 116 -15.07 0.02 10.87
C PHE A 116 -15.08 -1.26 11.70
N LEU A 117 -13.94 -1.94 11.83
CA LEU A 117 -13.86 -3.18 12.59
C LEU A 117 -14.16 -2.97 14.08
N SER A 118 -13.67 -1.86 14.67
CA SER A 118 -13.92 -1.49 16.07
C SER A 118 -15.40 -1.28 16.43
N ARG A 119 -16.29 -1.23 15.44
CA ARG A 119 -17.75 -1.13 15.67
C ARG A 119 -18.41 -2.47 15.97
N LYS A 120 -17.78 -3.58 15.58
CA LYS A 120 -18.28 -4.94 15.87
C LYS A 120 -17.33 -5.73 16.78
N GLU A 121 -16.02 -5.53 16.63
CA GLU A 121 -15.02 -6.13 17.50
C GLU A 121 -14.84 -5.27 18.77
N ARG A 122 -15.00 -5.91 19.93
CA ARG A 122 -14.94 -5.26 21.25
C ARG A 122 -13.50 -4.92 21.65
N LYS A 123 -12.54 -5.77 21.27
CA LYS A 123 -11.13 -5.58 21.61
C LYS A 123 -10.43 -4.75 20.53
N LEU A 124 -10.19 -3.46 20.82
CA LEU A 124 -9.43 -2.59 19.92
C LEU A 124 -8.03 -3.15 19.58
N SER A 125 -7.42 -3.91 20.51
CA SER A 125 -6.14 -4.58 20.27
C SER A 125 -6.20 -5.58 19.12
N VAL A 126 -7.29 -6.32 18.96
CA VAL A 126 -7.51 -7.24 17.83
C VAL A 126 -7.58 -6.46 16.52
N CYS A 127 -8.33 -5.36 16.49
CA CYS A 127 -8.46 -4.52 15.30
C CYS A 127 -7.10 -4.02 14.82
N ILE A 128 -6.32 -3.44 15.73
CA ILE A 128 -5.00 -2.87 15.42
C ILE A 128 -4.00 -3.98 15.06
N SER A 129 -3.91 -5.04 15.87
CA SER A 129 -2.96 -6.14 15.64
C SER A 129 -3.21 -6.84 14.29
N SER A 130 -4.47 -7.09 13.91
CA SER A 130 -4.77 -7.74 12.63
C SER A 130 -4.30 -6.93 11.42
N VAL A 131 -4.43 -5.60 11.47
CA VAL A 131 -3.99 -4.69 10.40
C VAL A 131 -2.47 -4.53 10.38
N ILE A 132 -1.83 -4.45 11.57
CA ILE A 132 -0.36 -4.43 11.65
C ILE A 132 0.23 -5.71 11.07
N LEU A 133 -0.33 -6.88 11.38
CA LEU A 133 0.15 -8.15 10.82
C LEU A 133 -0.04 -8.22 9.29
N ASP A 134 -1.18 -7.77 8.78
CA ASP A 134 -1.44 -7.66 7.33
C ASP A 134 -0.42 -6.75 6.63
N ARG A 135 0.00 -5.66 7.28
CA ARG A 135 1.04 -4.76 6.76
C ARG A 135 2.43 -5.37 6.80
N LEU A 136 2.81 -5.99 7.92
CA LEU A 136 4.12 -6.62 8.06
C LEU A 136 4.31 -7.74 7.06
N ILE A 137 3.29 -8.58 6.83
CA ILE A 137 3.42 -9.67 5.86
C ILE A 137 3.54 -9.15 4.43
N GLY A 138 2.79 -8.09 4.09
CA GLY A 138 2.83 -7.50 2.75
C GLY A 138 4.17 -6.84 2.45
N LEU A 139 4.77 -6.16 3.43
CA LEU A 139 6.10 -5.57 3.31
C LEU A 139 7.19 -6.65 3.28
N ALA A 140 7.10 -7.67 4.14
CA ALA A 140 8.05 -8.78 4.17
C ALA A 140 8.07 -9.53 2.83
N SER A 141 6.90 -9.88 2.28
CA SER A 141 6.83 -10.56 0.98
C SER A 141 7.35 -9.69 -0.16
N LEU A 142 7.18 -8.37 -0.10
CA LEU A 142 7.69 -7.45 -1.11
C LEU A 142 9.23 -7.41 -1.10
N LEU A 143 9.83 -7.28 0.09
CA LEU A 143 11.28 -7.29 0.26
C LEU A 143 11.88 -8.64 -0.16
N ILE A 144 11.24 -9.76 0.22
CA ILE A 144 11.69 -11.09 -0.20
C ILE A 144 11.56 -11.25 -1.72
N LEU A 145 10.48 -10.76 -2.34
CA LEU A 145 10.29 -10.81 -3.78
C LEU A 145 11.41 -10.05 -4.51
N ILE A 146 11.71 -8.81 -4.07
CA ILE A 146 12.82 -8.02 -4.63
C ILE A 146 14.14 -8.79 -4.47
N ALA A 147 14.44 -9.30 -3.28
CA ALA A 147 15.67 -10.04 -3.02
C ALA A 147 15.83 -11.29 -3.90
N ILE A 148 14.75 -12.07 -4.09
CA ILE A 148 14.75 -13.27 -4.94
C ILE A 148 15.00 -12.90 -6.40
N PHE A 149 14.43 -11.80 -6.88
CA PHE A 149 14.49 -11.42 -8.29
C PHE A 149 15.71 -10.58 -8.67
N ILE A 150 16.55 -10.12 -7.73
CA ILE A 150 17.77 -9.35 -8.04
C ILE A 150 18.66 -10.04 -9.09
N PRO A 151 19.02 -11.35 -8.97
CA PRO A 151 19.92 -11.98 -9.92
C PRO A 151 19.37 -11.95 -11.35
N ILE A 152 18.06 -12.21 -11.50
CA ILE A 152 17.36 -12.17 -12.79
C ILE A 152 17.24 -10.74 -13.28
N SER A 153 16.94 -9.79 -12.40
CA SER A 153 16.82 -8.37 -12.75
C SER A 153 18.11 -7.83 -13.35
N PHE A 154 19.27 -8.25 -12.83
CA PHE A 154 20.57 -7.76 -13.27
C PHE A 154 21.03 -8.36 -14.60
N THR A 155 20.36 -9.40 -15.12
CA THR A 155 20.59 -9.86 -16.50
C THR A 155 19.83 -9.04 -17.54
N TYR A 156 18.74 -8.36 -17.14
CA TYR A 156 17.94 -7.51 -18.02
C TYR A 156 18.30 -6.02 -17.91
N ILE A 157 18.76 -5.58 -16.73
CA ILE A 157 19.13 -4.20 -16.47
C ILE A 157 20.65 -4.07 -16.63
N SER A 158 21.09 -3.43 -17.71
CA SER A 158 22.52 -3.15 -17.97
C SER A 158 23.05 -1.96 -17.18
N ASN A 159 22.19 -0.98 -16.89
CA ASN A 159 22.54 0.26 -16.20
C ASN A 159 22.97 0.00 -14.73
N GLU A 160 24.17 0.41 -14.36
CA GLU A 160 24.73 0.19 -13.01
C GLU A 160 24.03 1.03 -11.93
N ASP A 161 23.65 2.29 -12.23
CA ASP A 161 22.94 3.15 -11.27
C ASP A 161 21.59 2.55 -10.87
N ALA A 162 20.91 1.90 -11.83
CA ALA A 162 19.67 1.18 -11.59
C ALA A 162 19.85 -0.01 -10.65
N LYS A 163 20.93 -0.80 -10.85
CA LYS A 163 21.28 -1.92 -9.98
C LYS A 163 21.55 -1.43 -8.55
N TYR A 164 22.33 -0.36 -8.40
CA TYR A 164 22.58 0.26 -7.09
C TYR A 164 21.30 0.79 -6.46
N ALA A 165 20.42 1.44 -7.22
CA ALA A 165 19.16 1.96 -6.70
C ALA A 165 18.26 0.82 -6.15
N ILE A 166 18.18 -0.32 -6.84
CA ILE A 166 17.45 -1.51 -6.37
C ILE A 166 18.06 -2.05 -5.08
N ILE A 167 19.39 -2.19 -5.01
CA ILE A 167 20.08 -2.66 -3.80
C ILE A 167 19.86 -1.70 -2.64
N ILE A 168 20.01 -0.39 -2.85
CA ILE A 168 19.79 0.63 -1.81
C ILE A 168 18.35 0.57 -1.32
N ALA A 169 17.37 0.50 -2.22
CA ALA A 169 15.96 0.36 -1.85
C ALA A 169 15.71 -0.89 -1.00
N LEU A 170 16.29 -2.04 -1.39
CA LEU A 170 16.19 -3.29 -0.63
C LEU A 170 16.86 -3.19 0.74
N VAL A 171 18.08 -2.64 0.81
CA VAL A 171 18.83 -2.51 2.06
C VAL A 171 18.13 -1.54 3.01
N CYS A 172 17.75 -0.35 2.53
CA CYS A 172 17.02 0.62 3.35
C CYS A 172 15.65 0.07 3.80
N GLY A 173 14.91 -0.57 2.90
CA GLY A 173 13.63 -1.21 3.21
C GLY A 173 13.79 -2.36 4.21
N GLY A 174 14.79 -3.20 4.02
CA GLY A 174 15.15 -4.31 4.89
C GLY A 174 15.60 -3.86 6.27
N LEU A 175 16.48 -2.87 6.36
CA LEU A 175 16.90 -2.26 7.62
C LEU A 175 15.72 -1.61 8.34
N GLY A 176 14.86 -0.89 7.61
CA GLY A 176 13.62 -0.33 8.17
C GLY A 176 12.70 -1.41 8.71
N PHE A 177 12.53 -2.51 7.99
CA PHE A 177 11.71 -3.65 8.42
C PHE A 177 12.30 -4.37 9.64
N VAL A 178 13.60 -4.67 9.63
CA VAL A 178 14.31 -5.26 10.77
C VAL A 178 14.25 -4.34 11.98
N PHE A 179 14.42 -3.03 11.79
CA PHE A 179 14.25 -2.05 12.85
C PHE A 179 12.83 -2.10 13.44
N LEU A 180 11.78 -2.15 12.60
CA LEU A 180 10.39 -2.30 13.07
C LEU A 180 10.17 -3.59 13.86
N LEU A 181 10.78 -4.72 13.45
CA LEU A 181 10.71 -5.99 14.19
C LEU A 181 11.52 -5.97 15.49
N PHE A 182 12.72 -5.38 15.47
CA PHE A 182 13.57 -5.22 16.63
C PHE A 182 12.88 -4.38 17.71
N LEU A 183 12.28 -3.26 17.28
CA LEU A 183 11.42 -2.43 18.11
C LEU A 183 10.25 -3.23 18.71
N ALA A 184 9.70 -4.18 17.96
CA ALA A 184 8.63 -5.04 18.45
C ALA A 184 9.07 -6.03 19.54
N CYS A 185 10.33 -6.45 19.51
CA CYS A 185 10.91 -7.40 20.47
C CYS A 185 11.40 -6.72 21.76
N LEU A 186 11.66 -5.41 21.75
CA LEU A 186 12.20 -4.66 22.91
C LEU A 186 11.32 -3.46 23.31
N PRO A 187 10.03 -3.68 23.67
CA PRO A 187 9.11 -2.60 24.05
C PRO A 187 9.61 -1.78 25.25
N ASN A 188 10.41 -2.41 26.12
CA ASN A 188 10.88 -1.79 27.36
C ASN A 188 12.01 -0.76 27.15
N LEU A 189 12.79 -0.88 26.07
CA LEU A 189 13.88 0.05 25.76
C LEU A 189 13.34 1.40 25.24
N PHE A 190 12.17 1.38 24.60
CA PHE A 190 11.57 2.52 23.92
C PHE A 190 10.23 2.95 24.53
N LYS A 191 10.02 2.72 25.83
CA LYS A 191 8.77 3.09 26.54
C LYS A 191 8.36 4.57 26.35
N ASN A 192 9.34 5.44 26.16
CA ASN A 192 9.12 6.88 25.96
C ASN A 192 8.59 7.21 24.54
N LEU A 193 8.75 6.31 23.58
CA LEU A 193 8.24 6.44 22.20
C LEU A 193 6.91 5.67 22.07
N LYS A 194 5.81 6.36 22.40
CA LYS A 194 4.46 5.77 22.49
C LYS A 194 4.03 4.94 21.27
N ILE A 195 4.37 5.37 20.06
CA ILE A 195 4.02 4.67 18.81
C ILE A 195 4.73 3.31 18.72
N ILE A 196 6.02 3.31 19.06
CA ILE A 196 6.90 2.14 19.01
C ILE A 196 6.46 1.10 20.03
N ALA A 197 6.25 1.53 21.27
CA ALA A 197 5.73 0.66 22.33
C ALA A 197 4.36 0.06 21.95
N SER A 198 3.51 0.82 21.27
CA SER A 198 2.21 0.33 20.79
C SER A 198 2.36 -0.82 19.78
N ILE A 199 3.19 -0.64 18.74
CA ILE A 199 3.41 -1.67 17.71
C ILE A 199 3.95 -2.97 18.35
N ALA A 200 4.95 -2.84 19.22
CA ALA A 200 5.54 -3.95 19.95
C ALA A 200 4.52 -4.70 20.80
N ASN A 201 3.68 -3.98 21.54
CA ASN A 201 2.63 -4.57 22.36
C ASN A 201 1.60 -5.32 21.51
N HIS A 202 1.26 -4.84 20.31
CA HIS A 202 0.31 -5.50 19.41
C HIS A 202 0.85 -6.79 18.77
N ILE A 203 2.15 -6.84 18.47
CA ILE A 203 2.81 -8.05 17.97
C ILE A 203 2.92 -9.09 19.09
N ASN A 204 3.31 -8.66 20.30
CA ASN A 204 3.36 -9.54 21.46
C ASN A 204 1.96 -10.03 21.88
N PHE A 205 0.93 -9.18 21.76
CA PHE A 205 -0.46 -9.57 21.92
C PHE A 205 -0.85 -10.68 20.93
N ALA A 206 -0.53 -10.52 19.65
CA ALA A 206 -0.83 -11.53 18.64
C ALA A 206 -0.15 -12.88 18.94
N ARG A 207 1.12 -12.86 19.40
CA ARG A 207 1.82 -14.07 19.84
C ARG A 207 1.14 -14.72 21.04
N LYS A 208 0.73 -13.93 22.04
CA LYS A 208 0.02 -14.42 23.25
C LYS A 208 -1.36 -15.00 22.94
N GLU A 209 -2.07 -14.43 21.98
CA GLU A 209 -3.36 -14.94 21.49
C GLU A 209 -3.20 -16.17 20.56
N GLY A 210 -2.00 -16.73 20.43
CA GLY A 210 -1.76 -18.00 19.75
C GLY A 210 -1.58 -17.90 18.24
N LEU A 211 -1.11 -16.75 17.72
CA LEU A 211 -0.73 -16.63 16.31
C LEU A 211 0.33 -17.68 15.97
N SER A 212 -0.09 -18.69 15.21
CA SER A 212 0.77 -19.79 14.76
C SER A 212 1.44 -19.48 13.42
N ILE A 213 2.40 -20.32 13.02
CA ILE A 213 3.12 -20.18 11.75
C ILE A 213 2.20 -20.37 10.52
N LYS A 214 1.10 -21.14 10.65
CA LYS A 214 0.20 -21.45 9.54
C LYS A 214 -0.47 -20.20 8.94
N PRO A 215 -1.16 -19.32 9.70
CA PRO A 215 -1.67 -18.04 9.21
C PRO A 215 -0.61 -17.16 8.54
N VAL A 216 0.59 -17.11 9.11
CA VAL A 216 1.72 -16.31 8.59
C VAL A 216 2.16 -16.84 7.22
N PHE A 217 2.37 -18.16 7.12
CA PHE A 217 2.80 -18.83 5.89
C PHE A 217 1.79 -18.66 4.75
N PHE A 218 0.50 -18.95 4.98
CA PHE A 218 -0.53 -18.77 3.95
C PHE A 218 -0.67 -17.30 3.55
N SER A 219 -0.58 -16.37 4.51
CA SER A 219 -0.62 -14.94 4.20
C SER A 219 0.60 -14.48 3.40
N LEU A 220 1.77 -15.10 3.60
CA LEU A 220 2.97 -14.85 2.81
C LEU A 220 2.77 -15.28 1.35
N LEU A 221 2.25 -16.50 1.13
CA LEU A 221 1.92 -17.01 -0.21
C LEU A 221 0.91 -16.11 -0.94
N LEU A 222 -0.18 -15.74 -0.26
CA LEU A 222 -1.15 -14.80 -0.81
C LEU A 222 -0.50 -13.45 -1.12
N SER A 223 0.45 -12.99 -0.31
CA SER A 223 1.13 -11.72 -0.56
C SER A 223 2.07 -11.77 -1.77
N PHE A 224 2.77 -12.87 -2.01
CA PHE A 224 3.51 -13.06 -3.26
C PHE A 224 2.57 -13.02 -4.46
N PHE A 225 1.45 -13.74 -4.38
CA PHE A 225 0.44 -13.72 -5.44
C PHE A 225 -0.09 -12.30 -5.70
N LEU A 226 -0.40 -11.53 -4.66
CA LEU A 226 -0.83 -10.13 -4.78
C LEU A 226 0.21 -9.25 -5.47
N HIS A 227 1.49 -9.41 -5.16
CA HIS A 227 2.57 -8.66 -5.80
C HIS A 227 2.73 -9.06 -7.28
N LEU A 228 2.63 -10.34 -7.62
CA LEU A 228 2.63 -10.81 -9.01
C LEU A 228 1.43 -10.28 -9.80
N MET A 229 0.24 -10.24 -9.19
CA MET A 229 -0.94 -9.62 -9.79
C MET A 229 -0.73 -8.13 -10.04
N ALA A 230 -0.10 -7.39 -9.11
CA ALA A 230 0.22 -5.98 -9.31
C ALA A 230 1.18 -5.76 -10.50
N VAL A 231 2.15 -6.65 -10.68
CA VAL A 231 3.06 -6.65 -11.84
C VAL A 231 2.29 -6.93 -13.14
N LEU A 232 1.36 -7.89 -13.13
CA LEU A 232 0.50 -8.20 -14.29
C LEU A 232 -0.42 -7.05 -14.65
N VAL A 233 -0.99 -6.34 -13.66
CA VAL A 233 -1.77 -5.11 -13.91
C VAL A 233 -0.93 -4.12 -14.70
N VAL A 234 0.30 -3.84 -14.25
CA VAL A 234 1.19 -2.92 -14.96
C VAL A 234 1.52 -3.43 -16.37
N LYS A 235 1.75 -4.73 -16.56
CA LYS A 235 1.99 -5.30 -17.89
C LYS A 235 0.78 -5.12 -18.82
N PHE A 236 -0.44 -5.36 -18.35
CA PHE A 236 -1.64 -5.12 -19.15
C PHE A 236 -1.83 -3.64 -19.47
N LEU A 237 -1.58 -2.74 -18.51
CA LEU A 237 -1.65 -1.30 -18.75
C LEU A 237 -0.58 -0.83 -19.74
N ALA A 238 0.63 -1.42 -19.71
CA ALA A 238 1.67 -1.11 -20.69
C ALA A 238 1.23 -1.51 -22.10
N ASN A 239 0.70 -2.74 -22.27
CA ASN A 239 0.13 -3.17 -23.54
C ASN A 239 -1.02 -2.27 -24.01
N SER A 240 -1.84 -1.74 -23.09
CA SER A 240 -2.96 -0.86 -23.44
C SER A 240 -2.53 0.45 -24.09
N ILE A 241 -1.30 0.91 -23.86
CA ILE A 241 -0.75 2.14 -24.47
C ILE A 241 0.29 1.85 -25.56
N GLY A 242 0.31 0.61 -26.07
CA GLY A 242 1.26 0.15 -27.09
C GLY A 242 2.70 0.03 -26.59
N LEU A 243 2.92 -0.05 -25.28
CA LEU A 243 4.24 -0.16 -24.67
C LEU A 243 4.59 -1.63 -24.41
N GLU A 244 5.44 -2.19 -25.27
CA GLU A 244 5.87 -3.58 -25.20
C GLU A 244 7.01 -3.79 -24.20
N ILE A 245 6.66 -4.06 -22.94
CA ILE A 245 7.63 -4.35 -21.87
C ILE A 245 7.66 -5.84 -21.57
N ASP A 246 8.84 -6.44 -21.51
CA ASP A 246 8.97 -7.82 -21.06
C ASP A 246 8.46 -8.03 -19.61
N PHE A 247 7.82 -9.18 -19.36
CA PHE A 247 7.26 -9.46 -18.03
C PHE A 247 8.33 -9.55 -16.94
N ILE A 248 9.52 -10.08 -17.26
CA ILE A 248 10.65 -10.17 -16.31
C ILE A 248 11.16 -8.78 -15.97
N LEU A 249 11.20 -7.86 -16.93
CA LEU A 249 11.54 -6.47 -16.67
C LEU A 249 10.51 -5.79 -15.75
N CYS A 250 9.21 -6.07 -15.93
CA CYS A 250 8.18 -5.63 -14.97
C CYS A 250 8.41 -6.24 -13.57
N LEU A 251 8.77 -7.52 -13.47
CA LEU A 251 9.09 -8.17 -12.18
C LEU A 251 10.32 -7.57 -11.50
N ALA A 252 11.28 -7.06 -12.27
CA ALA A 252 12.47 -6.39 -11.73
C ALA A 252 12.16 -5.01 -11.16
N LEU A 253 11.39 -4.20 -11.89
CA LEU A 253 11.19 -2.79 -11.57
C LEU A 253 9.99 -2.55 -10.65
N ILE A 254 8.85 -3.20 -10.91
CA ILE A 254 7.57 -2.85 -10.28
C ILE A 254 7.56 -3.14 -8.77
N PRO A 255 8.09 -4.26 -8.25
CA PRO A 255 8.17 -4.46 -6.81
C PRO A 255 8.96 -3.36 -6.10
N THR A 256 10.06 -2.89 -6.70
CA THR A 256 10.89 -1.79 -6.17
C THR A 256 10.11 -0.46 -6.20
N VAL A 257 9.42 -0.16 -7.31
CA VAL A 257 8.55 1.02 -7.41
C VAL A 257 7.45 0.97 -6.34
N MET A 258 6.81 -0.19 -6.15
CA MET A 258 5.78 -0.37 -5.13
C MET A 258 6.33 -0.21 -3.72
N LEU A 259 7.55 -0.69 -3.44
CA LEU A 259 8.23 -0.50 -2.16
C LEU A 259 8.39 0.99 -1.86
N ILE A 260 8.88 1.78 -2.83
CA ILE A 260 9.03 3.24 -2.69
C ILE A 260 7.67 3.90 -2.52
N ALA A 261 6.66 3.49 -3.29
CA ALA A 261 5.30 4.03 -3.20
C ALA A 261 4.57 3.68 -1.88
N THR A 262 5.03 2.65 -1.15
CA THR A 262 4.47 2.33 0.18
C THR A 262 4.86 3.33 1.27
N LEU A 263 5.88 4.16 1.03
CA LEU A 263 6.33 5.14 2.02
C LEU A 263 5.19 6.12 2.33
N PRO A 264 4.85 6.35 3.61
CA PRO A 264 3.68 7.13 4.01
C PRO A 264 3.93 8.65 3.91
N ILE A 265 4.62 9.09 2.87
CA ILE A 265 5.00 10.49 2.61
C ILE A 265 4.15 11.16 1.52
N SER A 266 3.32 10.41 0.79
CA SER A 266 2.39 10.95 -0.23
C SER A 266 0.90 10.73 0.11
N LEU A 267 0.03 11.27 -0.74
CA LEU A 267 -1.41 11.00 -0.76
C LEU A 267 -1.68 9.87 -1.76
N ALA A 268 -2.19 8.73 -1.29
CA ALA A 268 -2.46 7.53 -2.11
C ALA A 268 -1.33 7.08 -3.09
N GLY A 269 -0.07 7.43 -2.79
CA GLY A 269 1.07 7.11 -3.66
C GLY A 269 1.37 8.17 -4.73
N TRP A 270 0.48 9.13 -4.98
CA TRP A 270 0.65 10.14 -6.03
C TRP A 270 1.89 11.03 -5.81
N GLY A 271 2.59 11.34 -6.90
CA GLY A 271 3.88 12.00 -6.97
C GLY A 271 5.05 11.01 -6.83
N ILE A 272 5.01 10.17 -5.79
CA ILE A 272 6.10 9.22 -5.47
C ILE A 272 6.09 8.03 -6.40
N ARG A 273 4.91 7.45 -6.65
CA ARG A 273 4.77 6.33 -7.58
C ARG A 273 5.17 6.77 -8.98
N GLU A 274 4.72 7.94 -9.43
CA GLU A 274 5.05 8.51 -10.74
C GLU A 274 6.55 8.76 -10.87
N GLY A 275 7.17 9.41 -9.87
CA GLY A 275 8.62 9.64 -9.86
C GLY A 275 9.42 8.34 -9.86
N ALA A 276 9.06 7.39 -9.00
CA ALA A 276 9.70 6.08 -8.95
C ALA A 276 9.57 5.32 -10.27
N MET A 277 8.39 5.38 -10.91
CA MET A 277 8.13 4.71 -12.18
C MET A 277 8.94 5.35 -13.32
N VAL A 278 8.88 6.69 -13.46
CA VAL A 278 9.65 7.44 -14.47
C VAL A 278 11.15 7.20 -14.32
N THR A 279 11.68 7.26 -13.09
CA THR A 279 13.10 6.99 -12.84
C THR A 279 13.47 5.53 -13.12
N ALA A 280 12.70 4.56 -12.62
CA ALA A 280 13.00 3.15 -12.82
C ALA A 280 12.99 2.76 -14.31
N PHE A 281 12.02 3.27 -15.07
CA PHE A 281 11.90 2.98 -16.49
C PHE A 281 12.90 3.74 -17.37
N SER A 282 13.36 4.93 -16.95
CA SER A 282 14.43 5.64 -17.66
C SER A 282 15.76 4.89 -17.68
N TYR A 283 16.00 4.01 -16.70
CA TYR A 283 17.22 3.18 -16.66
C TYR A 283 17.23 2.02 -17.65
N VAL A 284 16.09 1.76 -18.29
CA VAL A 284 15.92 0.72 -19.31
C VAL A 284 15.39 1.33 -20.60
N ASP A 285 15.77 2.58 -20.85
CA ASP A 285 15.54 3.34 -22.08
C ASP A 285 14.06 3.50 -22.47
N ILE A 286 13.13 3.37 -21.51
CA ILE A 286 11.72 3.69 -21.73
C ILE A 286 11.50 5.18 -21.57
N ILE A 287 10.73 5.75 -22.50
CA ILE A 287 10.47 7.19 -22.57
C ILE A 287 9.73 7.64 -21.28
N PRO A 288 10.18 8.73 -20.62
CA PRO A 288 9.55 9.23 -19.40
C PRO A 288 8.03 9.49 -19.50
N SER A 289 7.54 9.93 -20.66
CA SER A 289 6.10 10.16 -20.90
C SER A 289 5.28 8.87 -20.90
N GLU A 290 5.84 7.76 -21.38
CA GLU A 290 5.19 6.45 -21.37
C GLU A 290 5.16 5.88 -19.95
N ALA A 291 6.26 6.00 -19.21
CA ALA A 291 6.33 5.60 -17.80
C ALA A 291 5.38 6.42 -16.91
N LEU A 292 5.23 7.72 -17.18
CA LEU A 292 4.25 8.57 -16.51
C LEU A 292 2.83 8.14 -16.83
N ALA A 293 2.49 7.94 -18.11
CA ALA A 293 1.17 7.48 -18.55
C ALA A 293 0.80 6.15 -17.88
N LEU A 294 1.74 5.20 -17.81
CA LEU A 294 1.56 3.93 -17.15
C LEU A 294 1.26 4.07 -15.64
N SER A 295 1.97 4.97 -14.95
CA SER A 295 1.74 5.24 -13.52
C SER A 295 0.38 5.90 -13.25
N VAL A 296 -0.02 6.84 -14.12
CA VAL A 296 -1.31 7.51 -14.07
C VAL A 296 -2.44 6.51 -14.32
N LEU A 297 -2.32 5.67 -15.35
CA LEU A 297 -3.29 4.61 -15.64
C LEU A 297 -3.44 3.63 -14.47
N PHE A 298 -2.34 3.25 -13.82
CA PHE A 298 -2.40 2.42 -12.62
C PHE A 298 -3.18 3.09 -11.49
N GLY A 299 -2.97 4.39 -11.28
CA GLY A 299 -3.71 5.20 -10.31
C GLY A 299 -5.20 5.30 -10.64
N LEU A 300 -5.55 5.60 -11.89
CA LEU A 300 -6.94 5.68 -12.36
C LEU A 300 -7.65 4.32 -12.26
N LEU A 301 -6.99 3.24 -12.68
CA LEU A 301 -7.50 1.88 -12.55
C LEU A 301 -7.78 1.54 -11.08
N THR A 302 -6.87 1.92 -10.18
CA THR A 302 -7.05 1.71 -8.73
C THR A 302 -8.31 2.42 -8.22
N ILE A 303 -8.54 3.67 -8.65
CA ILE A 303 -9.75 4.44 -8.30
C ILE A 303 -10.98 3.71 -8.81
N ILE A 304 -11.02 3.36 -10.10
CA ILE A 304 -12.13 2.66 -10.76
C ILE A 304 -12.43 1.32 -10.05
N ALA A 305 -11.41 0.48 -9.86
CA ALA A 305 -11.54 -0.83 -9.22
C ALA A 305 -12.01 -0.74 -7.77
N SER A 306 -11.70 0.37 -7.09
CA SER A 306 -12.12 0.60 -5.70
C SER A 306 -13.54 1.15 -5.57
N THR A 307 -14.19 1.60 -6.65
CA THR A 307 -15.55 2.19 -6.61
C THR A 307 -16.64 1.33 -5.94
N PRO A 308 -16.65 -0.02 -6.02
CA PRO A 308 -17.61 -0.82 -5.23
C PRO A 308 -17.46 -0.60 -3.71
N GLY A 309 -16.28 -0.16 -3.28
CA GLY A 309 -16.00 0.30 -1.92
C GLY A 309 -16.84 1.50 -1.48
N ALA A 310 -17.18 2.42 -2.38
CA ALA A 310 -18.03 3.56 -2.06
C ALA A 310 -19.45 3.11 -1.64
N ILE A 311 -20.01 2.13 -2.35
CA ILE A 311 -21.34 1.57 -2.07
C ILE A 311 -21.32 0.90 -0.70
N THR A 312 -20.35 0.02 -0.45
CA THR A 312 -20.21 -0.66 0.84
C THR A 312 -20.00 0.32 2.00
N TRP A 313 -19.26 1.40 1.78
CA TRP A 313 -19.03 2.45 2.77
C TRP A 313 -20.32 3.17 3.17
N ILE A 314 -21.13 3.58 2.19
CA ILE A 314 -22.43 4.23 2.42
C ILE A 314 -23.37 3.29 3.19
N LEU A 315 -23.41 2.01 2.81
CA LEU A 315 -24.26 1.02 3.48
C LEU A 315 -23.82 0.79 4.94
N GLN A 316 -22.51 0.67 5.19
CA GLN A 316 -21.98 0.49 6.55
C GLN A 316 -22.26 1.71 7.43
N THR A 317 -22.06 2.93 6.92
CA THR A 317 -22.33 4.15 7.70
C THR A 317 -23.81 4.33 8.02
N LYS A 318 -24.73 3.95 7.12
CA LYS A 318 -26.18 3.96 7.40
C LYS A 318 -26.57 2.95 8.49
N LEU A 319 -26.05 1.72 8.42
CA LEU A 319 -26.30 0.69 9.44
C LEU A 319 -25.81 1.13 10.82
N LEU A 320 -24.66 1.80 10.88
CA LEU A 320 -24.11 2.31 12.14
C LEU A 320 -24.96 3.43 12.74
N LYS A 321 -25.52 4.34 11.92
CA LYS A 321 -26.45 5.37 12.41
C LYS A 321 -27.74 4.76 12.95
N ARG A 322 -28.25 3.69 12.31
CA ARG A 322 -29.49 3.02 12.73
C ARG A 322 -29.37 2.31 14.07
N ASN A 323 -28.21 1.74 14.40
CA ASN A 323 -27.99 1.04 15.68
C ASN A 323 -27.59 1.97 16.83
N ALA A 324 -27.36 3.26 16.56
CA ALA A 324 -27.03 4.27 17.55
C ALA A 324 -28.25 5.08 18.02
N ASN A 325 -29.38 4.93 17.34
CA ASN A 325 -30.70 5.46 17.69
C ASN A 325 -31.57 4.33 18.25
#